data_AF-A0A2G4I5D4-F1
#
_entry.id   AF-A0A2G4I5D4-F1
#
_cell.length_a   1.000
_cell.length_b   1.000
_cell.length_c   1.000
_cell.angle_alpha   90.00
_cell.angle_beta   90.00
_cell.angle_gamma   90.00
#
_symmetry.space_group_name_H-M   'P 1'
#
loop_
_entity.id
_entity.type
_entity.pdbx_description
1 polymer ?
#
loop_
_entity_poly.entity_id
_entity_poly.type
_entity_poly.pdbx_seq_one_letter_code
_entity_poly.pdbx_strand_id
1 'polypeptide(L)' 'MQRPTRFAHTRYLGDKRTQFVYDIDSLDDAKYSDLIEDICNSNVGICFAPDTLPEARNRGYTLATEGKTRRHLKPHS' A
#
# COMPACT_ATOMS: atom_id res chain seq x y z
N MET A 1 8.30 10.79 6.27
CA MET A 1 6.98 11.26 5.80
C MET A 1 6.00 11.33 6.96
N GLN A 2 5.16 12.35 7.00
CA GLN A 2 4.05 12.41 7.97
C GLN A 2 2.97 11.43 7.53
N ARG A 3 2.58 10.49 8.40
CA ARG A 3 1.57 9.49 8.06
C ARG A 3 0.25 10.18 7.67
N PRO A 4 -0.39 9.79 6.55
CA PRO A 4 -1.69 10.35 6.19
C PRO A 4 -2.71 10.05 7.28
N THR A 5 -3.55 11.03 7.64
CA THR A 5 -4.50 10.92 8.76
C THR A 5 -5.41 9.68 8.66
N ARG A 6 -5.81 9.30 7.43
CA ARG A 6 -6.64 8.11 7.16
C ARG A 6 -5.94 6.77 7.46
N PHE A 7 -4.62 6.75 7.43
CA PHE A 7 -3.78 5.55 7.57
C PHE A 7 -2.83 5.67 8.78
N ALA A 8 -3.09 6.61 9.69
CA ALA A 8 -2.19 6.92 10.81
C ALA A 8 -1.86 5.69 11.66
N HIS A 9 -2.81 4.77 11.83
CA HIS A 9 -2.70 3.57 12.67
C HIS A 9 -2.43 2.27 11.90
N THR A 10 -2.13 2.34 10.60
CA THR A 10 -1.92 1.15 9.78
C THR A 10 -0.48 1.04 9.32
N ARG A 11 0.11 -0.14 9.48
CA ARG A 11 1.44 -0.48 8.98
C ARG A 11 1.39 -0.94 7.53
N TYR A 12 0.37 -1.71 7.15
CA TYR A 12 0.27 -2.26 5.80
C TYR A 12 -0.74 -1.48 4.95
N LEU A 13 -0.24 -0.72 3.97
CA LEU A 13 -1.06 0.00 3.00
C LEU A 13 -1.10 -0.76 1.68
N GLY A 14 -2.28 -1.18 1.24
CA GLY A 14 -2.47 -1.77 -0.08
C GLY A 14 -2.82 -0.73 -1.13
N ASP A 15 -2.32 -0.91 -2.35
CA ASP A 15 -2.77 -0.17 -3.54
C ASP A 15 -3.71 -1.05 -4.38
N LYS A 16 -4.98 -0.63 -4.51
CA LYS A 16 -5.98 -1.35 -5.32
C LYS A 16 -5.64 -1.41 -6.82
N ARG A 17 -4.82 -0.49 -7.32
CA ARG A 17 -4.43 -0.44 -8.74
C ARG A 17 -3.44 -1.56 -9.06
N THR A 18 -2.46 -1.80 -8.20
CA THR A 18 -1.38 -2.77 -8.48
C THR A 18 -1.50 -4.08 -7.70
N GLN A 19 -2.34 -4.12 -6.66
CA GLN A 19 -2.36 -5.17 -5.65
C GLN A 19 -0.98 -5.35 -4.97
N PHE A 20 -0.23 -4.26 -4.83
CA PHE A 20 0.93 -4.23 -3.95
C PHE A 20 0.53 -3.80 -2.54
N VAL A 21 1.16 -4.40 -1.54
CA VAL A 21 1.12 -3.93 -0.15
C VAL A 21 2.48 -3.37 0.23
N TYR A 22 2.46 -2.21 0.88
CA TYR A 22 3.63 -1.48 1.34
C TYR A 22 3.68 -1.55 2.87
N ASP A 23 4.83 -1.94 3.41
CA ASP A 23 5.11 -1.90 4.84
C ASP A 23 5.62 -0.50 5.20
N ILE A 24 4.72 0.37 5.65
CA ILE A 24 4.99 1.80 5.90
C ILE A 24 6.07 1.99 6.97
N ASP A 25 6.24 1.03 7.88
CA ASP A 25 7.27 1.10 8.93
C ASP A 25 8.64 0.65 8.47
N SER A 26 8.73 -0.10 7.37
CA SER A 26 9.99 -0.69 6.89
C SER A 26 10.46 -0.15 5.54
N LEU A 27 9.65 0.68 4.87
CA LEU A 27 9.98 1.24 3.56
C LEU A 27 10.93 2.43 3.64
N ASP A 28 11.67 2.64 2.55
CA ASP A 28 12.54 3.80 2.37
C ASP A 28 11.70 5.04 2.04
N ASP A 29 11.61 5.96 2.99
CA ASP A 29 10.80 7.18 2.88
C ASP A 29 11.17 8.03 1.67
N ALA A 30 12.46 8.12 1.32
CA ALA A 30 12.94 8.93 0.20
C ALA A 30 12.54 8.35 -1.16
N LYS A 31 12.29 7.03 -1.24
CA LYS A 31 11.88 6.36 -2.48
C LYS A 31 10.37 6.26 -2.65
N TYR A 32 9.63 6.14 -1.55
CA TYR A 32 8.23 5.73 -1.59
C TYR A 32 7.26 6.81 -1.12
N SER A 33 7.71 7.91 -0.52
CA SER A 33 6.84 8.97 0.00
C SER A 33 5.83 9.49 -1.03
N ASP A 34 6.28 9.97 -2.19
CA ASP A 34 5.39 10.48 -3.26
C ASP A 34 4.34 9.45 -3.70
N LEU A 35 4.73 8.17 -3.77
CA LEU A 35 3.84 7.08 -4.14
C LEU A 35 2.76 6.82 -3.07
N ILE A 36 3.14 6.82 -1.79
CA ILE A 36 2.19 6.66 -0.68
C ILE A 36 1.23 7.85 -0.62
N GLU A 37 1.73 9.05 -0.90
CA GLU A 37 0.92 10.27 -1.02
C GLU A 37 -0.09 10.17 -2.16
N ASP A 38 0.32 9.73 -3.35
CA ASP A 38 -0.61 9.48 -4.47
C ASP A 38 -1.68 8.46 -4.11
N ILE A 39 -1.30 7.31 -3.54
CA ILE A 39 -2.25 6.25 -3.14
C ILE A 39 -3.32 6.81 -2.18
N CYS A 40 -2.91 7.63 -1.23
CA CYS A 40 -3.82 8.25 -0.27
C CYS A 40 -4.73 9.31 -0.92
N ASN A 41 -4.15 10.21 -1.71
CA ASN A 41 -4.89 11.31 -2.35
C ASN A 41 -5.84 10.81 -3.45
N SER A 42 -5.46 9.74 -4.15
CA SER A 42 -6.28 9.09 -5.17
C SER A 42 -7.40 8.19 -4.61
N ASN A 43 -7.52 8.03 -3.28
CA ASN A 43 -8.49 7.12 -2.63
C ASN A 43 -8.42 5.65 -3.14
N VAL A 44 -7.24 5.22 -3.56
CA VAL A 44 -6.98 3.84 -4.01
C VAL A 44 -6.28 2.98 -2.97
N GLY A 45 -5.92 3.58 -1.83
CA GLY A 45 -5.40 2.89 -0.65
C GLY A 45 -6.45 1.98 0.01
N ILE A 46 -5.98 0.89 0.62
CA ILE A 46 -6.78 -0.02 1.45
C ILE A 46 -5.99 -0.49 2.68
N CYS A 47 -6.68 -0.69 3.80
CA CYS A 47 -6.14 -1.30 5.02
C CYS A 47 -6.59 -2.76 5.14
N PHE A 48 -5.88 -3.51 5.97
CA PHE A 48 -6.20 -4.91 6.24
C PHE A 48 -6.65 -5.08 7.69
N ALA A 49 -7.56 -6.02 7.92
CA ALA A 49 -8.05 -6.37 9.26
C ALA A 49 -8.00 -7.90 9.39
N PRO A 50 -7.05 -8.46 10.17
CA PRO A 50 -6.03 -7.76 10.97
C PRO A 50 -4.93 -7.08 10.13
N ASP A 51 -4.29 -6.03 10.66
CA ASP A 51 -3.22 -5.27 9.98
C ASP A 51 -1.91 -6.08 9.94
N THR A 52 -1.89 -7.10 9.09
CA THR A 52 -0.78 -8.05 9.00
C THR A 52 -0.48 -8.40 7.53
N LEU A 53 0.78 -8.68 7.23
CA LEU A 53 1.19 -9.10 5.90
C LEU A 53 0.50 -10.41 5.43
N PRO A 54 0.31 -11.45 6.28
CA PRO A 54 -0.47 -12.62 5.89
C PRO A 54 -1.90 -12.29 5.43
N GLU A 55 -2.60 -11.39 6.10
CA GLU A 55 -3.96 -10.98 5.69
C GLU A 55 -3.94 -10.31 4.30
N ALA A 56 -2.99 -9.40 4.06
CA ALA A 56 -2.82 -8.78 2.74
C ALA A 56 -2.59 -9.83 1.64
N ARG A 57 -1.72 -10.83 1.91
CA ARG A 57 -1.44 -11.93 0.99
C ARG A 57 -2.66 -12.80 0.72
N ASN A 58 -3.47 -13.08 1.73
CA ASN A 58 -4.73 -13.82 1.57
C ASN A 58 -5.72 -13.09 0.66
N ARG A 59 -5.65 -11.75 0.60
CA ARG A 59 -6.43 -10.91 -0.34
C ARG A 59 -5.78 -10.75 -1.71
N GLY A 60 -4.71 -11.49 -2.01
CA GLY A 60 -4.01 -11.45 -3.29
C GLY A 60 -3.01 -10.30 -3.45
N TYR A 61 -2.67 -9.61 -2.36
CA TYR A 61 -1.65 -8.56 -2.39
C TYR A 61 -0.24 -9.14 -2.28
N THR A 62 0.69 -8.55 -3.01
CA THR A 62 2.11 -8.90 -2.97
C THR A 62 2.89 -7.82 -2.23
N LEU A 63 3.84 -8.19 -1.37
CA LEU A 63 4.73 -7.20 -0.75
C LEU A 63 5.57 -6.50 -1.83
N ALA A 64 5.49 -5.16 -1.85
CA ALA A 64 6.31 -4.31 -2.71
C ALA A 64 7.78 -4.46 -2.30
N THR A 65 8.61 -4.85 -3.24
CA THR A 65 10.07 -4.92 -3.08
C THR A 65 10.70 -4.41 -4.37
N GLU A 66 11.94 -3.94 -4.30
CA GLU A 66 12.66 -3.45 -5.48
C GLU A 66 12.68 -4.50 -6.61
N GLY A 67 12.52 -4.03 -7.85
CA GLY A 67 12.49 -4.87 -9.05
C GLY A 67 11.18 -5.63 -9.31
N LYS A 68 10.22 -5.66 -8.37
CA LYS A 68 8.90 -6.25 -8.64
C LYS A 68 8.01 -5.30 -9.41
N THR A 69 7.31 -5.83 -10.40
CA THR A 69 6.31 -5.11 -11.17
C THR A 69 4.99 -5.88 -11.16
N ARG A 70 3.88 -5.14 -11.13
CA ARG A 70 2.54 -5.67 -11.38
C ARG A 70 1.84 -4.78 -12.40
N ARG A 71 0.83 -5.35 -13.07
CA ARG A 71 0.00 -4.59 -14.00
C ARG A 71 -0.80 -3.56 -13.21
N HIS A 72 -0.88 -2.35 -13.75
CA HIS A 72 -1.76 -1.32 -13.24
C HIS A 72 -3.20 -1.63 -13.69
N LEU A 73 -4.05 -2.00 -12.74
CA LEU A 73 -5.46 -2.31 -12.93
C LEU A 73 -6.31 -1.06 -12.72
N LYS A 74 -7.44 -1.00 -13.43
CA LYS A 74 -8.47 0.00 -13.12
C LYS A 74 -9.11 -0.38 -11.79
N PRO A 75 -9.18 0.53 -10.80
CA PRO A 75 -9.89 0.24 -9.57
C PRO A 75 -11.35 -0.07 -9.91
N HIS A 76 -11.87 -1.18 -9.39
CA HIS A 76 -13.29 -1.49 -9.51
C HIS A 76 -14.09 -0.46 -8.69
N SER A 77 -15.12 0.11 -9.33
CA SER A 77 -16.04 1.11 -8.79
C SER A 77 -16.79 0.61 -7.56
#